data_AF-A0AAJ1ESV4-F1
#
_entry.id   AF-A0AAJ1ESV4-F1
#
_cell.length_a   1.000
_cell.length_b   1.000
_cell.length_c   1.000
_cell.angle_alpha   90.00
_cell.angle_beta   90.00
_cell.angle_gamma   90.00
#
_symmetry.space_group_name_H-M   'P 1'
#
loop_
_entity.id
_entity.type
_entity.pdbx_description
1 polymer ?
#
loop_
_entity_poly.entity_id
_entity_poly.type
_entity_poly.pdbx_seq_one_letter_code
_entity_poly.pdbx_strand_id
1 'polypeptide(L)' 'MAEMIATLSGFQGKIVCDPTRPDGQSRRCADTSRAEQEFGFKAKTEFREGLRRTIAWYQNARRQP' A
#
# COMPACT_ATOMS: atom_id res chain seq x y z
N MET A 1 -4.74 1.27 6.80
CA MET A 1 -3.65 1.36 5.78
C MET A 1 -2.87 2.64 5.94
N ALA A 2 -3.55 3.79 6.05
CA ALA A 2 -2.91 5.09 6.27
C ALA A 2 -1.96 5.10 7.48
N GLU A 3 -2.29 4.37 8.55
CA GLU A 3 -1.49 4.23 9.77
C GLU A 3 -0.13 3.57 9.50
N MET A 4 -0.11 2.53 8.67
CA MET A 4 1.12 1.82 8.32
C MET A 4 2.03 2.70 7.47
N ILE A 5 1.45 3.45 6.53
CA ILE A 5 2.19 4.42 5.72
C ILE A 5 2.77 5.51 6.62
N ALA A 6 1.97 6.09 7.53
CA ALA A 6 2.42 7.10 8.48
C ALA A 6 3.60 6.61 9.34
N THR A 7 3.49 5.38 9.85
CA THR A 7 4.57 4.75 10.63
C THR A 7 5.84 4.61 9.79
N LEU A 8 5.72 4.08 8.57
CA LEU A 8 6.88 3.83 7.69
C LEU A 8 7.50 5.12 7.13
N SER A 9 6.73 6.20 7.04
CA SER A 9 7.20 7.51 6.54
C SER A 9 7.72 8.43 7.65
N GLY A 10 7.57 8.06 8.93
CA GLY A 10 7.96 8.89 10.07
C GLY A 10 7.00 10.05 10.36
N PHE A 11 5.75 9.97 9.90
CA PHE A 11 4.73 10.98 10.17
C PHE A 11 4.29 10.95 11.64
N GLN A 12 4.38 12.10 12.31
CA GLN A 12 4.05 12.26 13.74
C GLN A 12 2.75 13.04 13.99
N GLY A 13 2.05 13.44 12.92
CA GLY A 13 0.78 14.18 13.03
C GLY A 13 -0.42 13.27 13.30
N LYS A 14 -1.61 13.88 13.35
CA LYS A 14 -2.88 13.16 13.50
C LYS A 14 -3.47 12.79 12.14
N ILE A 15 -3.85 11.53 11.97
CA ILE A 15 -4.65 11.07 10.83
C ILE A 15 -6.12 11.33 11.15
N VAL A 16 -6.82 12.02 10.25
CA VAL A 16 -8.26 12.31 10.37
C VAL A 16 -8.93 11.88 9.07
N CYS A 17 -9.92 11.00 9.17
CA CYS A 17 -10.81 10.66 8.07
C CYS A 17 -11.99 11.63 8.05
N ASP A 18 -12.31 12.19 6.90
CA ASP A 18 -13.48 13.05 6.69
C ASP A 18 -14.70 12.19 6.34
N PRO A 19 -15.68 12.00 7.25
CA PRO A 19 -16.83 11.14 7.02
C PRO A 19 -17.86 11.76 6.07
N THR A 20 -17.70 13.01 5.67
CA THR A 20 -18.60 13.66 4.70
C THR A 20 -18.31 13.22 3.27
N ARG A 21 -17.16 12.58 3.03
CA ARG A 21 -16.78 12.01 1.73
C ARG A 21 -17.40 10.61 1.60
N PRO A 22 -17.96 10.27 0.42
CA PRO A 22 -18.51 8.93 0.21
C PRO A 22 -17.40 7.89 0.24
N ASP A 23 -17.66 6.78 0.95
CA ASP A 23 -16.79 5.61 0.90
C ASP A 23 -16.95 4.85 -0.42
N GLY A 24 -15.88 4.15 -0.81
CA GLY A 24 -15.91 3.23 -1.94
C GLY A 24 -16.60 1.90 -1.60
N GLN A 25 -16.49 0.94 -2.53
CA GLN A 25 -16.95 -0.43 -2.29
C GLN A 25 -16.22 -1.04 -1.08
N SER A 26 -16.97 -1.59 -0.12
CA SER A 26 -16.43 -2.09 1.16
C SER A 26 -15.37 -3.19 1.00
N ARG A 27 -15.44 -3.98 -0.07
CA ARG A 27 -14.46 -5.04 -0.35
C ARG A 27 -14.21 -5.20 -1.84
N ARG A 28 -12.93 -5.20 -2.22
CA ARG A 28 -12.47 -5.61 -3.54
C ARG A 28 -11.25 -6.51 -3.38
N CYS A 29 -11.45 -7.81 -3.55
CA CYS A 29 -10.40 -8.82 -3.39
C CYS A 29 -10.59 -9.88 -4.49
N ALA A 30 -9.67 -9.92 -5.44
CA ALA A 30 -9.68 -10.93 -6.50
C ALA A 30 -9.22 -12.28 -5.95
N ASP A 31 -9.84 -13.36 -6.42
CA ASP A 31 -9.28 -14.70 -6.26
C ASP A 31 -8.13 -14.88 -7.25
N THR A 32 -6.96 -15.28 -6.74
CA THR A 32 -5.73 -15.48 -7.51
C THR A 32 -5.45 -16.95 -7.81
N SER A 33 -6.35 -17.87 -7.42
CA SER A 33 -6.20 -19.33 -7.61
C SER A 33 -5.89 -19.71 -9.05
N ARG A 34 -6.61 -19.12 -10.02
CA ARG A 34 -6.37 -19.35 -11.45
C ARG A 34 -4.97 -18.92 -11.90
N ALA A 35 -4.47 -17.79 -11.42
CA ALA A 35 -3.13 -17.32 -11.78
C ALA A 35 -2.03 -18.21 -11.19
N GLU A 36 -2.25 -18.73 -9.98
CA GLU A 36 -1.37 -19.72 -9.36
C GLU A 36 -1.36 -21.03 -10.15
N GLN A 37 -2.54 -21.54 -10.53
CA GLN A 37 -2.66 -22.83 -11.25
C GLN A 37 -2.04 -22.78 -12.64
N GLU A 38 -2.35 -21.74 -13.43
CA GLU A 38 -1.96 -21.67 -14.84
C GLU A 38 -0.52 -21.15 -15.04
N PHE A 39 -0.04 -20.29 -14.13
CA PHE A 39 1.25 -19.61 -14.29
C PHE A 39 2.23 -19.85 -13.13
N GLY A 40 1.84 -20.61 -12.11
CA GLY A 40 2.63 -20.72 -10.87
C GLY A 40 2.78 -19.39 -10.13
N PHE A 41 1.96 -18.38 -10.47
CA PHE A 41 2.16 -17.03 -9.98
C PHE A 41 1.71 -16.89 -8.53
N LYS A 42 2.64 -16.43 -7.68
CA LYS A 42 2.39 -15.98 -6.31
C LYS A 42 3.07 -14.65 -6.06
N ALA A 43 2.36 -13.73 -5.42
CA ALA A 43 2.97 -12.50 -4.94
C ALA A 43 4.02 -12.85 -3.88
N LYS A 44 5.27 -12.45 -4.13
CA LYS A 44 6.42 -12.72 -3.23
C LYS A 44 6.73 -11.56 -2.29
N THR A 45 6.17 -10.39 -2.57
CA THR A 45 6.44 -9.18 -1.79
C THR A 45 5.35 -9.01 -0.76
N GLU A 46 5.72 -9.10 0.51
CA GLU A 46 4.83 -8.78 1.62
C GLU A 46 4.36 -7.34 1.55
N PHE A 47 3.11 -7.08 1.95
CA PHE A 47 2.50 -5.76 1.83
C PHE A 47 3.34 -4.66 2.51
N ARG A 48 3.80 -4.91 3.74
CA ARG A 48 4.63 -3.96 4.50
C ARG A 48 5.97 -3.68 3.81
N GLU A 49 6.59 -4.70 3.24
CA GLU A 49 7.87 -4.56 2.54
C GLU A 49 7.70 -3.78 1.22
N GLY A 50 6.62 -4.07 0.48
CA GLY A 50 6.24 -3.30 -0.70
C GLY A 50 6.08 -1.81 -0.38
N LEU A 51 5.34 -1.48 0.69
CA LEU A 51 5.17 -0.09 1.13
C LEU A 51 6.50 0.57 1.48
N ARG A 52 7.36 -0.11 2.25
CA ARG A 52 8.69 0.41 2.65
C ARG A 52 9.55 0.74 1.43
N ARG A 53 9.62 -0.18 0.46
CA ARG A 53 10.37 0.01 -0.79
C ARG A 53 9.83 1.19 -1.61
N THR A 54 8.51 1.32 -1.72
CA THR A 54 7.87 2.42 -2.44
C THR A 54 8.12 3.77 -1.77
N ILE A 55 8.02 3.85 -0.44
CA ILE A 55 8.31 5.09 0.31
C ILE A 55 9.77 5.51 0.11
N ALA A 56 10.71 4.58 0.23
CA ALA A 56 12.13 4.86 0.01
C ALA A 56 12.42 5.34 -1.42
N TRP A 57 11.84 4.67 -2.42
CA TRP A 57 11.93 5.11 -3.81
C TRP A 57 11.40 6.53 -4.01
N TYR A 58 10.19 6.83 -3.51
CA TYR A 58 9.58 8.16 -3.67
C TYR A 58 10.41 9.27 -3.02
N GLN A 59 10.95 9.01 -1.81
CA GLN A 59 11.82 9.95 -1.13
C GLN A 59 13.13 10.20 -1.88
N ASN A 60 13.70 9.17 -2.53
CA ASN A 60 14.91 9.32 -3.32
C ASN A 60 14.65 10.08 -4.63
N ALA A 61 13.54 9.76 -5.32
CA ALA A 61 13.14 10.44 -6.55
C ALA A 61 12.91 11.95 -6.34
N ARG A 62 12.39 12.35 -5.17
CA ARG A 62 12.17 13.77 -4.82
C ARG A 62 13.41 14.51 -4.35
N ARG A 63 14.51 13.81 -4.02
CA ARG A 63 15.79 14.41 -3.60
C ARG A 63 16.74 14.62 -4.78
N GLN A 64 16.45 14.06 -5.95
CA GLN A 64 17.19 14.36 -7.17
C GLN A 64 16.73 15.74 -7.68
N PRO A 65 17.66 16.66 -7.97
CA PRO A 65 17.34 17.98 -8.49
C PRO A 65 16.66 17.92 -9.87
#